data_AF-A0A7R9PNY1-F1
#
_entry.id   AF-A0A7R9PNY1-F1
#
_cell.length_a   1.000
_cell.length_b   1.000
_cell.length_c   1.000
_cell.angle_alpha   90.00
_cell.angle_beta   90.00
_cell.angle_gamma   90.00
#
_symmetry.space_group_name_H-M   'P 1'
#
loop_
_entity.id
_entity.type
_entity.pdbx_description
1 polymer ?
#
loop_
_entity_poly.entity_id
_entity_poly.type
_entity_poly.pdbx_seq_one_letter_code
_entity_poly.pdbx_strand_id
1 'polypeptide(L)'
;MAMAARRHYTPAEVVVHNTPSDLWVSFLGRVLDLTSLAQEYDGTQEIKPILAHAGKDISHWFDPQTGELKHRIHPVTGVRVPYTPHGPIPHVSLEVPSPLWRPVGVPWWVDPKYVIGFLTEKARPVRILNVLTGQECTLTASTVCKEDKLSRILERFLPFNSHASGYTFKFETRVLDMNKTLEENDIPDERELFLDLGLEDNFYIPALMIYFNDDLTEM
;
A
#
# COMPACT_ATOMS: atom_id res chain seq x y z
N MET A 1 -10.26 3.55 21.38
CA MET A 1 -9.04 3.10 20.69
C MET A 1 -8.87 3.99 19.48
N ALA A 2 -7.83 4.82 19.46
CA ALA A 2 -7.60 5.76 18.37
C ALA A 2 -7.43 4.96 17.07
N MET A 3 -8.34 5.20 16.13
CA MET A 3 -8.26 4.69 14.77
C MET A 3 -7.00 5.31 14.17
N ALA A 4 -5.88 4.59 14.20
CA ALA A 4 -4.65 5.03 13.55
C ALA A 4 -5.04 5.49 12.15
N ALA A 5 -4.68 6.73 11.78
CA ALA A 5 -5.05 7.32 10.51
C ALA A 5 -4.77 6.29 9.41
N ARG A 6 -5.81 5.90 8.66
CA ARG A 6 -5.73 4.85 7.65
C ARG A 6 -4.68 5.25 6.61
N ARG A 7 -3.55 4.55 6.61
CA ARG A 7 -2.42 4.86 5.73
C ARG A 7 -2.64 4.25 4.35
N HIS A 8 -2.19 4.95 3.32
CA HIS A 8 -2.13 4.45 1.96
C HIS A 8 -0.70 4.09 1.60
N TYR A 9 -0.57 2.97 0.92
CA TYR A 9 0.70 2.39 0.50
C TYR A 9 0.70 2.22 -1.02
N THR A 10 1.86 2.40 -1.62
CA THR A 10 2.04 2.10 -3.04
C THR A 10 2.36 0.61 -3.23
N PRO A 11 2.11 0.04 -4.42
CA PRO A 11 2.55 -1.33 -4.72
C PRO A 11 4.06 -1.51 -4.51
N ALA A 12 4.85 -0.49 -4.82
CA ALA A 12 6.30 -0.52 -4.65
C ALA A 12 6.72 -0.64 -3.17
N GLU A 13 6.01 0.02 -2.26
CA GLU A 13 6.24 -0.15 -0.81
C GLU A 13 5.97 -1.58 -0.36
N VAL A 14 4.84 -2.15 -0.78
CA VAL A 14 4.46 -3.52 -0.41
C VAL A 14 5.52 -4.53 -0.89
N VAL A 15 6.10 -4.33 -2.08
CA VAL A 15 7.12 -5.22 -2.66
C VAL A 15 8.39 -5.33 -1.82
N VAL A 16 8.76 -4.28 -1.07
CA VAL A 16 9.97 -4.29 -0.22
C VAL A 16 9.83 -5.26 0.95
N HIS A 17 8.61 -5.47 1.44
CA HIS A 17 8.28 -6.33 2.58
C HIS A 17 8.02 -7.78 2.12
N ASN A 18 9.06 -8.44 1.63
CA ASN A 18 8.97 -9.76 0.99
C ASN A 18 9.67 -10.91 1.73
N THR A 19 10.06 -10.70 3.00
CA THR A 19 10.83 -11.70 3.77
C THR A 19 9.95 -12.40 4.81
N PRO A 20 10.31 -13.60 5.31
CA PRO A 20 9.51 -14.26 6.35
C PRO A 20 9.40 -13.46 7.66
N SER A 21 10.40 -12.62 7.95
CA SER A 21 10.45 -11.75 9.13
C SER A 21 9.79 -10.38 8.92
N ASP A 22 9.40 -10.06 7.68
CA ASP A 22 8.76 -8.82 7.28
C ASP A 22 7.96 -9.08 6.00
N LEU A 23 6.73 -9.57 6.20
CA LEU A 23 5.90 -10.15 5.15
C LEU A 23 4.62 -9.37 4.97
N TRP A 24 4.54 -8.59 3.89
CA TRP A 24 3.31 -7.90 3.52
C TRP A 24 2.70 -8.50 2.27
N VAL A 25 1.38 -8.44 2.19
CA VAL A 25 0.61 -8.78 0.99
C VAL A 25 -0.48 -7.74 0.79
N SER A 26 -0.86 -7.50 -0.47
CA SER A 26 -2.05 -6.73 -0.79
C SER A 26 -3.17 -7.63 -1.26
N PHE A 27 -4.42 -7.33 -0.86
CA PHE A 27 -5.60 -7.97 -1.43
C PHE A 27 -6.81 -7.05 -1.37
N LEU A 28 -7.60 -6.98 -2.44
CA LEU A 28 -8.82 -6.18 -2.57
C LEU A 28 -8.65 -4.74 -2.07
N GLY A 29 -7.51 -4.11 -2.40
CA GLY A 29 -7.17 -2.74 -1.99
C GLY A 29 -6.74 -2.57 -0.52
N ARG A 30 -6.58 -3.65 0.25
CA ARG A 30 -6.05 -3.64 1.61
C ARG A 30 -4.60 -4.11 1.62
N VAL A 31 -3.81 -3.59 2.54
CA VAL A 31 -2.44 -4.04 2.79
C VAL A 31 -2.38 -4.69 4.17
N LEU A 32 -1.87 -5.92 4.20
CA LEU A 32 -1.76 -6.71 5.42
C LEU A 32 -0.32 -7.00 5.74
N ASP A 33 -0.01 -6.91 7.03
CA ASP A 33 1.22 -7.44 7.62
C ASP A 33 0.94 -8.83 8.19
N LEU A 34 1.47 -9.85 7.53
CA LEU A 34 1.31 -11.26 7.91
C LEU A 34 2.54 -11.81 8.62
N THR A 35 3.45 -10.96 9.08
CA THR A 35 4.69 -11.38 9.78
C THR A 35 4.38 -12.26 11.00
N SER A 36 3.38 -11.88 11.80
CA SER A 36 2.96 -12.71 12.96
C SER A 36 2.37 -14.06 12.54
N LEU A 37 1.68 -14.12 11.39
CA LEU A 37 1.13 -15.36 10.86
C LEU A 37 2.25 -16.28 10.34
N ALA A 38 3.27 -15.70 9.70
CA ALA A 38 4.43 -16.43 9.22
C ALA A 38 5.21 -17.07 10.37
N GLN A 39 5.32 -16.40 11.51
CA GLN A 39 5.96 -16.94 12.72
C GLN A 39 5.14 -18.06 13.38
N GLU A 40 3.81 -17.92 13.43
CA GLU A 40 2.92 -18.93 14.01
C GLU A 40 2.94 -20.25 13.22
N TYR A 41 2.98 -20.13 11.89
CA TYR A 41 2.95 -21.27 10.96
C TYR A 41 4.33 -21.61 10.40
N ASP A 42 5.41 -21.20 11.08
CA ASP A 42 6.77 -21.46 10.60
C ASP A 42 7.04 -22.97 10.46
N GLY A 43 7.69 -23.34 9.35
CA GLY A 43 7.95 -24.75 9.00
C GLY A 43 6.74 -25.57 8.50
N THR A 44 5.54 -25.01 8.47
CA THR A 44 4.34 -25.70 7.94
C THR A 44 4.24 -25.61 6.41
N GLN A 45 3.40 -26.44 5.78
CA GLN A 45 3.21 -26.38 4.32
C GLN A 45 2.24 -25.24 3.95
N GLU A 46 1.37 -24.88 4.88
CA GLU A 46 0.28 -23.92 4.76
C GLU A 46 0.81 -22.51 4.52
N ILE A 47 1.95 -22.15 5.11
CA ILE A 47 2.51 -20.80 4.96
C ILE A 47 3.25 -20.60 3.63
N LYS A 48 3.66 -21.69 2.95
CA LYS A 48 4.49 -21.62 1.74
C LYS A 48 3.87 -20.82 0.60
N PRO A 49 2.56 -20.95 0.28
CA PRO A 49 1.95 -20.15 -0.78
C PRO A 49 1.98 -18.65 -0.46
N ILE A 50 1.79 -18.28 0.81
CA ILE A 50 1.83 -16.89 1.27
C ILE A 50 3.26 -16.35 1.16
N LEU A 51 4.27 -17.12 1.60
CA LEU A 51 5.68 -16.75 1.45
C LEU A 51 6.09 -16.56 -0.02
N ALA A 52 5.61 -17.42 -0.92
CA ALA A 52 5.87 -17.29 -2.36
C ALA A 52 5.22 -16.04 -2.99
N HIS A 53 4.19 -15.50 -2.34
CA HIS A 53 3.46 -14.30 -2.75
C HIS A 53 3.75 -13.09 -1.85
N ALA A 54 4.80 -13.16 -1.03
CA ALA A 54 5.24 -12.04 -0.22
C ALA A 54 5.58 -10.83 -1.11
N GLY A 55 5.11 -9.66 -0.72
CA GLY A 55 5.24 -8.41 -1.47
C GLY A 55 4.38 -8.32 -2.73
N LYS A 56 3.41 -9.22 -2.95
CA LYS A 56 2.55 -9.24 -4.15
C LYS A 56 1.08 -9.04 -3.81
N ASP A 57 0.31 -8.76 -4.87
CA ASP A 57 -1.15 -8.73 -4.81
C ASP A 57 -1.74 -10.14 -4.96
N ILE A 58 -2.48 -10.57 -3.94
CA ILE A 58 -3.18 -11.86 -3.88
C ILE A 58 -4.69 -11.71 -4.08
N SER A 59 -5.16 -10.55 -4.57
CA SER A 59 -6.57 -10.30 -4.89
C SER A 59 -7.20 -11.41 -5.75
N HIS A 60 -6.42 -12.04 -6.63
CA HIS A 60 -6.91 -13.11 -7.50
C HIS A 60 -7.40 -14.38 -6.77
N TRP A 61 -7.00 -14.59 -5.50
CA TRP A 61 -7.48 -15.70 -4.67
C TRP A 61 -8.89 -15.48 -4.14
N PHE A 62 -9.32 -14.23 -4.04
CA PHE A 62 -10.57 -13.83 -3.40
C PHE A 62 -11.60 -13.39 -4.43
N ASP A 63 -12.87 -13.57 -4.09
CA ASP A 63 -13.97 -13.01 -4.85
C ASP A 63 -14.12 -11.51 -4.49
N PRO A 64 -14.08 -10.59 -5.49
CA PRO A 64 -14.20 -9.15 -5.23
C PRO A 64 -15.51 -8.74 -4.56
N GLN A 65 -16.60 -9.50 -4.73
CA GLN A 65 -17.90 -9.15 -4.18
C GLN A 65 -18.08 -9.60 -2.74
N THR A 66 -17.66 -10.84 -2.43
CA THR A 66 -17.86 -11.41 -1.09
C THR A 66 -16.68 -11.15 -0.17
N GLY A 67 -15.49 -10.90 -0.70
CA GLY A 67 -14.25 -10.83 0.08
C GLY A 67 -13.81 -12.17 0.66
N GLU A 68 -14.48 -13.27 0.26
CA GLU A 68 -14.12 -14.63 0.65
C GLU A 68 -13.21 -15.28 -0.40
N LEU A 69 -12.55 -16.38 -0.02
CA LEU A 69 -11.78 -17.16 -0.97
C LEU A 69 -12.67 -17.66 -2.10
N LYS A 70 -12.16 -17.67 -3.32
CA LYS A 70 -12.87 -18.30 -4.45
C LYS A 70 -13.10 -19.77 -4.15
N HIS A 71 -14.19 -20.30 -4.66
CA HIS A 71 -14.54 -21.71 -4.51
C HIS A 71 -14.64 -22.39 -5.88
N ARG A 72 -14.28 -23.67 -5.94
CA ARG A 72 -14.53 -24.54 -7.09
C ARG A 72 -15.44 -25.70 -6.69
N ILE A 73 -16.12 -26.29 -7.66
CA ILE A 73 -16.79 -27.57 -7.47
C ILE A 73 -15.75 -28.66 -7.70
N HIS A 74 -15.51 -29.51 -6.69
CA HIS A 74 -14.57 -30.60 -6.81
C HIS A 74 -15.06 -31.60 -7.88
N PRO A 75 -14.23 -31.96 -8.88
CA PRO A 75 -14.70 -32.72 -10.05
C PRO A 75 -15.21 -34.13 -9.71
N VAL A 76 -14.66 -34.76 -8.67
CA VAL A 76 -15.07 -36.12 -8.24
C VAL A 76 -16.21 -36.10 -7.23
N THR A 77 -16.09 -35.33 -6.14
CA THR A 77 -17.08 -35.34 -5.05
C THR A 77 -18.28 -34.44 -5.30
N GLY A 78 -18.20 -33.49 -6.24
CA GLY A 78 -19.26 -32.50 -6.50
C GLY A 78 -19.42 -31.46 -5.37
N VAL A 79 -18.57 -31.49 -4.35
CA VAL A 79 -18.64 -30.57 -3.21
C VAL A 79 -17.97 -29.23 -3.54
N ARG A 80 -18.55 -28.14 -3.04
CA ARG A 80 -17.95 -26.80 -3.12
C ARG A 80 -16.76 -26.73 -2.17
N VAL A 81 -15.56 -26.59 -2.71
CA VAL A 81 -14.31 -26.50 -1.94
C VAL A 81 -13.58 -25.18 -2.23
N PRO A 82 -12.78 -24.66 -1.28
CA PRO A 82 -11.95 -23.48 -1.50
C PRO A 82 -10.97 -23.70 -2.67
N TYR A 83 -10.75 -22.68 -3.49
CA TYR A 83 -9.88 -22.75 -4.66
C TYR A 83 -8.45 -22.32 -4.30
N THR A 84 -7.61 -23.31 -3.98
CA THR A 84 -6.21 -23.09 -3.59
C THR A 84 -5.26 -23.85 -4.52
N PRO A 85 -4.95 -23.33 -5.73
CA PRO A 85 -4.12 -24.04 -6.70
C PRO A 85 -2.64 -24.17 -6.28
N HIS A 86 -2.17 -23.29 -5.39
CA HIS A 86 -0.77 -23.22 -4.96
C HIS A 86 -0.46 -24.08 -3.74
N GLY A 87 -1.44 -24.79 -3.18
CA GLY A 87 -1.31 -25.57 -1.95
C GLY A 87 -2.22 -25.08 -0.83
N PRO A 88 -2.19 -25.75 0.33
CA PRO A 88 -3.02 -25.35 1.48
C PRO A 88 -2.57 -23.98 1.99
N ILE A 89 -3.50 -23.20 2.54
CA ILE A 89 -3.22 -21.91 3.17
C ILE A 89 -3.74 -21.91 4.61
N PRO A 90 -3.17 -21.07 5.52
CA PRO A 90 -3.59 -21.04 6.91
C PRO A 90 -5.05 -20.64 7.01
N HIS A 91 -5.76 -21.18 8.01
CA HIS A 91 -7.18 -20.94 8.24
C HIS A 91 -8.11 -21.38 7.09
N VAL A 92 -7.66 -22.29 6.22
CA VAL A 92 -8.55 -23.00 5.26
C VAL A 92 -8.73 -24.45 5.70
N SER A 93 -9.99 -24.88 5.74
CA SER A 93 -10.33 -26.27 6.08
C SER A 93 -9.82 -27.25 5.03
N LEU A 94 -9.43 -28.44 5.48
CA LEU A 94 -9.02 -29.54 4.61
C LEU A 94 -10.16 -29.94 3.66
N GLU A 95 -9.82 -30.24 2.40
CA GLU A 95 -10.78 -30.68 1.37
C GLU A 95 -11.44 -32.03 1.71
N VAL A 96 -10.80 -32.85 2.54
CA VAL A 96 -11.26 -34.19 2.92
C VAL A 96 -11.58 -34.27 4.41
N PRO A 97 -12.60 -35.06 4.80
CA PRO A 97 -12.86 -35.36 6.20
C PRO A 97 -11.62 -35.99 6.82
N SER A 98 -11.01 -35.29 7.78
CA SER A 98 -9.78 -35.72 8.43
C SER A 98 -9.94 -35.69 9.94
N PRO A 99 -9.39 -36.67 10.68
CA PRO A 99 -9.34 -36.62 12.14
C PRO A 99 -8.49 -35.46 12.67
N LEU A 100 -7.68 -34.84 11.80
CA LEU A 100 -6.91 -33.63 12.10
C LEU A 100 -7.70 -32.34 11.85
N TRP A 101 -8.97 -32.44 11.43
CA TRP A 101 -9.83 -31.27 11.24
C TRP A 101 -10.05 -30.56 12.58
N ARG A 102 -9.86 -29.24 12.57
CA ARG A 102 -10.16 -28.37 13.69
C ARG A 102 -11.05 -27.22 13.22
N PRO A 103 -11.95 -26.72 14.08
CA PRO A 103 -12.70 -25.51 13.77
C PRO A 103 -11.72 -24.36 13.54
N VAL A 104 -11.82 -23.74 12.38
CA VAL A 104 -11.05 -22.55 12.06
C VAL A 104 -11.65 -21.37 12.83
N GLY A 105 -10.80 -20.58 13.48
CA GLY A 105 -11.21 -19.32 14.10
C GLY A 105 -11.53 -18.24 13.05
N VAL A 106 -11.27 -16.98 13.40
CA VAL A 106 -11.38 -15.89 12.41
C VAL A 106 -10.26 -16.05 11.38
N PRO A 107 -10.57 -16.16 10.08
CA PRO A 107 -9.53 -16.26 9.07
C PRO A 107 -8.65 -15.01 9.02
N TRP A 108 -7.39 -15.18 8.63
CA TRP A 108 -6.42 -14.08 8.68
C TRP A 108 -6.78 -12.94 7.71
N TRP A 109 -7.49 -13.24 6.61
CA TRP A 109 -7.97 -12.23 5.65
C TRP A 109 -9.20 -11.44 6.16
N VAL A 110 -9.84 -11.87 7.25
CA VAL A 110 -10.97 -11.16 7.88
C VAL A 110 -10.51 -10.39 9.12
N ASP A 111 -9.51 -10.89 9.83
CA ASP A 111 -9.05 -10.31 11.08
C ASP A 111 -8.42 -8.91 10.87
N PRO A 112 -9.00 -7.84 11.47
CA PRO A 112 -8.47 -6.49 11.34
C PRO A 112 -7.08 -6.32 11.98
N LYS A 113 -6.62 -7.25 12.83
CA LYS A 113 -5.30 -7.24 13.44
C LYS A 113 -4.17 -7.17 12.42
N TYR A 114 -4.33 -7.82 11.26
CA TYR A 114 -3.31 -7.88 10.24
C TYR A 114 -3.35 -6.69 9.28
N VAL A 115 -4.42 -5.88 9.30
CA VAL A 115 -4.61 -4.77 8.34
C VAL A 115 -3.83 -3.54 8.81
N ILE A 116 -2.82 -3.14 8.03
CA ILE A 116 -2.01 -1.95 8.31
C ILE A 116 -2.48 -0.71 7.54
N GLY A 117 -3.20 -0.90 6.44
CA GLY A 117 -3.72 0.20 5.62
C GLY A 117 -4.32 -0.27 4.30
N PHE A 118 -4.33 0.65 3.34
CA PHE A 118 -4.94 0.45 2.03
C PHE A 118 -3.93 0.68 0.91
N LEU A 119 -4.14 0.02 -0.22
CA LEU A 119 -3.39 0.27 -1.44
C LEU A 119 -3.95 1.55 -2.08
N THR A 120 -3.06 2.41 -2.58
CA THR A 120 -3.50 3.61 -3.33
C THR A 120 -4.27 3.22 -4.59
N GLU A 121 -5.34 3.97 -4.90
CA GLU A 121 -6.08 3.81 -6.15
C GLU A 121 -5.21 4.24 -7.35
N LYS A 122 -4.54 5.39 -7.21
CA LYS A 122 -3.72 5.99 -8.26
C LYS A 122 -2.50 6.65 -7.64
N ALA A 123 -1.32 6.23 -8.08
CA ALA A 123 -0.08 6.83 -7.64
C ALA A 123 0.40 7.88 -8.67
N ARG A 124 0.96 9.01 -8.20
CA ARG A 124 1.33 10.15 -9.07
C ARG A 124 2.73 10.67 -8.75
N PRO A 125 3.55 11.05 -9.75
CA PRO A 125 4.84 11.66 -9.46
C PRO A 125 4.67 13.12 -9.01
N VAL A 126 5.55 13.59 -8.15
CA VAL A 126 5.58 14.98 -7.68
C VAL A 126 7.02 15.44 -7.60
N ARG A 127 7.32 16.62 -8.12
CA ARG A 127 8.65 17.22 -8.03
C ARG A 127 8.70 18.16 -6.83
N ILE A 128 9.73 18.07 -6.01
CA ILE A 128 9.97 18.95 -4.87
C ILE A 128 11.23 19.76 -5.15
N LEU A 129 11.10 21.08 -5.22
CA LEU A 129 12.18 22.03 -5.44
C LEU A 129 12.49 22.76 -4.13
N ASN A 130 13.72 22.57 -3.63
CA ASN A 130 14.24 23.39 -2.54
C ASN A 130 14.69 24.74 -3.09
N VAL A 131 13.95 25.80 -2.78
CA VAL A 131 14.21 27.14 -3.31
C VAL A 131 15.49 27.74 -2.72
N LEU A 132 15.89 27.33 -1.52
CA LEU A 132 17.11 27.83 -0.88
C LEU A 132 18.38 27.27 -1.53
N THR A 133 18.40 25.97 -1.82
CA THR A 133 19.59 25.29 -2.36
C THR A 133 19.55 25.09 -3.87
N GLY A 134 18.39 25.29 -4.51
CA GLY A 134 18.15 24.99 -5.92
C GLY A 134 18.09 23.48 -6.24
N GLN A 135 18.08 22.62 -5.22
CA GLN A 135 18.04 21.17 -5.42
C GLN A 135 16.62 20.70 -5.75
N GLU A 136 16.51 19.83 -6.74
CA GLU A 136 15.27 19.18 -7.14
C GLU A 136 15.28 17.70 -6.78
N CYS A 137 14.23 17.25 -6.13
CA CYS A 137 13.96 15.84 -5.86
C CYS A 137 12.64 15.47 -6.51
N THR A 138 12.66 14.50 -7.43
CA THR A 138 11.41 13.97 -7.98
C THR A 138 10.99 12.77 -7.15
N LEU A 139 9.92 12.94 -6.36
CA LEU A 139 9.21 11.82 -5.76
C LEU A 139 8.48 11.09 -6.89
N THR A 140 8.96 9.90 -7.22
CA THR A 140 8.43 9.10 -8.32
C THR A 140 7.00 8.64 -8.02
N ALA A 141 6.28 8.25 -9.07
CA ALA A 141 4.92 7.68 -8.95
C ALA A 141 4.88 6.41 -8.08
N SER A 142 6.01 5.84 -7.69
CA SER A 142 6.08 4.74 -6.72
C SER A 142 5.98 5.18 -5.26
N THR A 143 5.91 6.49 -4.97
CA THR A 143 6.00 7.03 -3.61
C THR A 143 4.81 7.84 -3.16
N VAL A 144 4.10 8.55 -4.05
CA VAL A 144 2.99 9.44 -3.65
C VAL A 144 1.65 8.84 -4.06
N CYS A 145 0.80 8.60 -3.07
CA CYS A 145 -0.57 8.15 -3.24
C CYS A 145 -1.50 9.34 -3.55
N LYS A 146 -2.56 9.14 -4.33
CA LYS A 146 -3.60 10.16 -4.55
C LYS A 146 -4.24 10.64 -3.24
N GLU A 147 -4.42 9.73 -2.31
CA GLU A 147 -5.08 9.94 -1.01
C GLU A 147 -4.13 10.51 0.05
N ASP A 148 -2.83 10.63 -0.25
CA ASP A 148 -1.85 11.15 0.71
C ASP A 148 -2.09 12.65 0.95
N LYS A 149 -2.17 13.01 2.23
CA LYS A 149 -2.09 14.40 2.67
C LYS A 149 -0.68 14.93 2.44
N LEU A 150 -0.56 16.24 2.32
CA LEU A 150 0.75 16.86 2.13
C LEU A 150 1.71 16.63 3.32
N SER A 151 1.20 16.46 4.53
CA SER A 151 1.99 15.99 5.69
C SER A 151 2.65 14.62 5.46
N ARG A 152 1.94 13.69 4.83
CA ARG A 152 2.47 12.36 4.49
C ARG A 152 3.50 12.45 3.38
N ILE A 153 3.30 13.32 2.39
CA ILE A 153 4.27 13.59 1.33
C ILE A 153 5.56 14.15 1.93
N LEU A 154 5.45 15.04 2.91
CA LEU A 154 6.60 15.54 3.67
C LEU A 154 7.33 14.41 4.42
N GLU A 155 6.62 13.51 5.12
CA GLU A 155 7.24 12.34 5.76
C GLU A 155 8.05 11.49 4.78
N ARG A 156 7.55 11.33 3.54
CA ARG A 156 8.22 10.60 2.47
C ARG A 156 9.44 11.33 1.91
N PHE A 157 9.46 12.66 2.04
CA PHE A 157 10.58 13.51 1.62
C PHE A 157 11.68 13.67 2.70
N LEU A 158 11.36 13.44 3.98
CA LEU A 158 12.33 13.54 5.09
C LEU A 158 13.67 12.80 4.87
N PRO A 159 13.73 11.60 4.26
CA PRO A 159 15.00 10.93 3.98
C PRO A 159 15.94 11.72 3.06
N PHE A 160 15.40 12.61 2.22
CA PHE A 160 16.18 13.49 1.34
C PHE A 160 16.60 14.78 2.04
N ASN A 161 15.78 15.27 2.97
CA ASN A 161 16.08 16.44 3.80
C ASN A 161 15.47 16.28 5.20
N SER A 162 16.31 15.92 6.17
CA SER A 162 15.91 15.69 7.56
C SER A 162 15.29 16.92 8.23
N HIS A 163 15.59 18.12 7.75
CA HIS A 163 15.08 19.38 8.31
C HIS A 163 13.81 19.88 7.60
N ALA A 164 13.26 19.10 6.66
CA ALA A 164 12.09 19.51 5.89
C ALA A 164 10.83 19.75 6.75
N SER A 165 10.81 19.29 8.00
CA SER A 165 9.69 19.48 8.93
C SER A 165 9.34 20.95 9.18
N GLY A 166 10.33 21.86 9.13
CA GLY A 166 10.12 23.30 9.29
C GLY A 166 9.82 24.06 8.00
N TYR A 167 9.74 23.38 6.85
CA TYR A 167 9.64 24.07 5.55
C TYR A 167 8.19 24.37 5.18
N THR A 168 7.97 25.50 4.52
CA THR A 168 6.67 25.87 3.98
C THR A 168 6.54 25.39 2.54
N PHE A 169 5.51 24.59 2.24
CA PHE A 169 5.19 24.15 0.89
C PHE A 169 4.40 25.22 0.14
N LYS A 170 4.79 25.47 -1.11
CA LYS A 170 4.10 26.38 -2.03
C LYS A 170 3.96 25.77 -3.42
N PHE A 171 2.90 26.15 -4.12
CA PHE A 171 2.69 25.83 -5.53
C PHE A 171 2.18 27.09 -6.24
N GLU A 172 2.83 27.47 -7.36
CA GLU A 172 2.45 28.64 -8.18
C GLU A 172 2.08 29.89 -7.35
N THR A 173 2.92 30.23 -6.35
CA THR A 173 2.77 31.35 -5.39
C THR A 173 1.84 31.13 -4.18
N ARG A 174 1.01 30.09 -4.17
CA ARG A 174 0.10 29.79 -3.05
C ARG A 174 0.77 28.92 -2.00
N VAL A 175 0.47 29.18 -0.72
CA VAL A 175 0.87 28.31 0.39
C VAL A 175 -0.09 27.12 0.45
N LEU A 176 0.46 25.92 0.54
CA LEU A 176 -0.33 24.70 0.59
C LEU A 176 -0.71 24.33 2.03
N ASP A 177 -1.89 23.75 2.19
CA ASP A 177 -2.34 23.22 3.48
C ASP A 177 -1.83 21.79 3.68
N MET A 178 -1.10 21.57 4.77
CA MET A 178 -0.50 20.28 5.12
C MET A 178 -1.54 19.19 5.42
N ASN A 179 -2.76 19.57 5.79
CA ASN A 179 -3.83 18.64 6.16
C ASN A 179 -4.68 18.16 4.99
N LYS A 180 -4.49 18.76 3.81
CA LYS A 180 -5.24 18.49 2.58
C LYS A 180 -4.44 17.60 1.63
N THR A 181 -5.14 16.91 0.75
CA THR A 181 -4.52 16.17 -0.37
C THR A 181 -4.02 17.14 -1.43
N LEU A 182 -3.32 16.62 -2.45
CA LEU A 182 -2.86 17.47 -3.55
C LEU A 182 -4.03 17.97 -4.41
N GLU A 183 -5.06 17.16 -4.64
CA GLU A 183 -6.26 17.57 -5.38
C GLU A 183 -7.04 18.65 -4.61
N GLU A 184 -7.18 18.51 -3.29
CA GLU A 184 -7.82 19.51 -2.41
C GLU A 184 -7.03 20.83 -2.29
N ASN A 185 -5.75 20.81 -2.64
CA ASN A 185 -4.88 21.97 -2.73
C ASN A 185 -4.85 22.58 -4.15
N ASP A 186 -5.83 22.25 -5.00
CA ASP A 186 -5.96 22.70 -6.39
C ASP A 186 -4.81 22.25 -7.31
N ILE A 187 -4.21 21.08 -7.04
CA ILE A 187 -3.16 20.48 -7.89
C ILE A 187 -3.73 19.20 -8.53
N PRO A 188 -4.48 19.30 -9.64
CA PRO A 188 -5.11 18.16 -10.30
C PRO A 188 -4.08 17.20 -10.91
N ASP A 189 -4.51 15.96 -11.13
CA ASP A 189 -3.73 14.96 -11.88
C ASP A 189 -4.15 14.97 -13.35
N GLU A 190 -3.35 15.63 -14.19
CA GLU A 190 -3.65 15.82 -15.62
C GLU A 190 -3.20 14.63 -16.51
N ARG A 191 -2.69 13.55 -15.94
CA ARG A 191 -2.13 12.44 -16.74
C ARG A 191 -3.16 11.71 -17.60
N GLU A 192 -4.43 11.67 -17.18
CA GLU A 192 -5.51 11.13 -18.03
C GLU A 192 -5.72 12.00 -19.27
N LEU A 193 -5.64 13.33 -19.12
CA LEU A 193 -5.69 14.25 -20.25
C LEU A 193 -4.47 14.07 -21.17
N PHE A 194 -3.28 13.82 -20.62
CA PHE A 194 -2.09 13.55 -21.43
C PHE A 194 -2.28 12.28 -22.27
N LEU A 195 -2.82 11.21 -21.68
CA LEU A 195 -3.11 9.97 -22.38
C LEU A 195 -4.12 10.20 -23.52
N ASP A 196 -5.21 10.94 -23.26
CA ASP A 196 -6.23 11.26 -24.27
C ASP A 196 -5.68 12.09 -25.44
N LEU A 197 -4.71 12.96 -25.16
CA LEU A 197 -4.02 13.79 -26.15
C LEU A 197 -2.82 13.09 -26.82
N GLY A 198 -2.49 11.86 -26.43
CA GLY A 198 -1.33 11.12 -26.94
C GLY A 198 0.02 11.71 -26.51
N LEU A 199 0.04 12.45 -25.41
CA LEU A 199 1.26 12.96 -24.77
C LEU A 199 1.85 11.92 -23.82
N GLU A 200 3.13 12.07 -23.50
CA GLU A 200 3.78 11.21 -22.50
C GLU A 200 3.26 11.51 -21.08
N ASP A 201 3.09 10.47 -20.26
CA ASP A 201 2.59 10.58 -18.86
C ASP A 201 3.45 11.51 -17.98
N ASN A 202 4.72 11.70 -18.34
CA ASN A 202 5.69 12.55 -17.62
C ASN A 202 5.90 13.91 -18.29
N PHE A 203 5.08 14.27 -19.29
CA PHE A 203 5.18 15.54 -20.02
C PHE A 203 5.17 16.75 -19.05
N TYR A 204 4.31 16.70 -18.05
CA TYR A 204 4.27 17.67 -16.97
C TYR A 204 4.17 16.96 -15.62
N ILE A 205 5.07 17.30 -14.70
CA ILE A 205 5.05 16.85 -13.32
C ILE A 205 4.96 18.09 -12.43
N PRO A 206 3.93 18.19 -11.56
CA PRO A 206 3.76 19.36 -10.71
C PRO A 206 4.96 19.53 -9.77
N ALA A 207 5.48 20.76 -9.71
CA ALA A 207 6.63 21.12 -8.89
C ALA A 207 6.20 21.88 -7.63
N LEU A 208 6.28 21.21 -6.47
CA LEU A 208 6.08 21.81 -5.16
C LEU A 208 7.37 22.49 -4.71
N MET A 209 7.28 23.78 -4.41
CA MET A 209 8.39 24.55 -3.90
C MET A 209 8.40 24.49 -2.38
N ILE A 210 9.54 24.15 -1.79
CA ILE A 210 9.73 24.22 -0.35
C ILE A 210 10.60 25.43 0.01
N TYR A 211 10.09 26.22 0.94
CA TYR A 211 10.76 27.40 1.47
C TYR A 211 11.23 27.11 2.87
N PHE A 212 12.53 27.31 3.12
CA PHE A 212 13.08 27.26 4.46
C PHE A 212 12.45 28.37 5.31
N ASN A 213 11.87 28.00 6.44
CA ASN A 213 11.53 28.95 7.48
C ASN A 213 12.73 29.05 8.42
N ASP A 214 13.17 30.27 8.72
CA ASP A 214 14.24 30.53 9.69
C ASP A 214 13.72 30.30 11.11
N ASP A 215 13.55 29.03 11.47
CA ASP A 215 13.28 28.61 12.84
C ASP A 215 14.62 28.23 13.49
N LEU A 216 14.97 28.89 14.59
CA LEU A 216 16.11 28.61 15.46
C LEU A 216 15.96 27.27 16.22
N THR A 217 15.53 26.20 15.54
CA THR A 217 15.50 24.84 16.08
C THR A 217 16.85 24.15 15.81
N GLU A 218 17.91 24.72 16.38
CA GLU A 218 19.15 23.98 16.65
C GLU A 218 19.16 23.55 18.13
N MET A 219 18.91 22.26 18.36
CA MET A 219 19.64 21.40 19.31
C MET A 219 19.18 19.94 19.17
#